data_AF-A0A453MS20-F1
#
_entry.id   AF-A0A453MS20-F1
#
_cell.length_a   1.000
_cell.length_b   1.000
_cell.length_c   1.000
_cell.angle_alpha   90.00
_cell.angle_beta   90.00
_cell.angle_gamma   90.00
#
_symmetry.space_group_name_H-M   'P 1'
#
loop_
_entity.id
_entity.type
_entity.pdbx_description
1 polymer ?
#
loop_
_entity_poly.entity_id
_entity_poly.type
_entity_poly.pdbx_seq_one_letter_code
_entity_poly.pdbx_strand_id
1 'polypeptide(L)'
;MSRPICNHYAELLSSTAAAAGRDGARVSGAVHCLVLRTLPQLPPTYLLNHLLAAYARSGRLPLARRLFDAMPDPNLFTRNALLSALARARLLPDMERLFASMPERDAVSYN
;
A
#
# COMPACT_ATOMS: atom_id res chain seq x y z
N MET A 1 23.68 3.65 -2.15
CA MET A 1 23.38 2.87 -3.38
C MET A 1 21.97 2.23 -3.40
N SER A 2 21.07 2.47 -2.45
CA SER A 2 19.76 1.76 -2.37
C SER A 2 18.62 2.33 -3.23
N ARG A 3 18.74 3.56 -3.75
CA ARG A 3 17.71 4.20 -4.61
C ARG A 3 17.34 3.41 -5.89
N PRO A 4 18.28 2.84 -6.67
CA PRO A 4 17.92 2.09 -7.89
C PRO A 4 17.13 0.80 -7.60
N ILE A 5 17.42 0.12 -6.49
CA ILE A 5 16.76 -1.14 -6.12
C ILE A 5 15.30 -0.89 -5.74
N CYS A 6 15.04 0.14 -4.93
CA CYS A 6 13.67 0.49 -4.53
C CYS A 6 12.82 0.97 -5.72
N ASN A 7 13.41 1.65 -6.71
CA ASN A 7 12.72 2.05 -7.94
C ASN A 7 12.33 0.83 -8.78
N HIS A 8 13.23 -0.15 -8.91
CA HIS A 8 12.93 -1.40 -9.60
C HIS A 8 11.75 -2.15 -8.95
N TYR A 9 11.69 -2.22 -7.62
CA TYR A 9 10.54 -2.83 -6.93
C TYR A 9 9.25 -2.04 -7.11
N ALA A 10 9.30 -0.71 -7.08
CA ALA A 10 8.14 0.14 -7.34
C ALA A 10 7.58 -0.05 -8.76
N GLU A 11 8.45 -0.24 -9.75
CA GLU A 11 8.07 -0.53 -11.13
C GLU A 11 7.36 -1.90 -11.26
N LEU A 12 7.91 -2.95 -10.62
CA LEU A 12 7.27 -4.28 -10.57
C LEU A 12 5.89 -4.25 -9.88
N LEU A 13 5.74 -3.44 -8.84
CA LEU A 13 4.45 -3.27 -8.16
C LEU A 13 3.45 -2.47 -9.00
N SER A 14 3.93 -1.52 -9.80
CA SER A 14 3.10 -0.71 -10.69
C SER A 14 2.64 -1.50 -11.92
N SER A 15 3.50 -2.37 -12.49
CA SER A 15 3.12 -3.24 -13.61
C SER A 15 2.07 -4.29 -13.19
N THR A 16 2.16 -4.79 -11.96
CA THR A 16 1.18 -5.74 -11.41
C THR A 16 -0.13 -5.07 -10.99
N ALA A 17 -0.12 -3.77 -10.71
CA ALA A 17 -1.35 -3.01 -10.51
C ALA A 17 -2.25 -3.04 -11.76
N ALA A 18 -1.68 -3.14 -12.98
CA ALA A 18 -2.45 -3.29 -14.22
C ALA A 18 -3.12 -4.68 -14.36
N ALA A 19 -2.54 -5.73 -13.75
CA ALA A 19 -3.06 -7.09 -13.77
C ALA A 19 -3.95 -7.36 -12.54
N ALA A 20 -5.23 -6.98 -12.60
CA ALA A 20 -6.18 -7.30 -11.54
C ALA A 20 -6.44 -8.82 -11.49
N GLY A 21 -6.06 -9.50 -10.38
CA GLY A 21 -6.32 -10.93 -10.22
C GLY A 21 -5.40 -11.68 -9.25
N ARG A 22 -5.47 -13.03 -9.27
CA ARG A 22 -4.67 -13.92 -8.41
C ARG A 22 -3.15 -13.73 -8.57
N ASP A 23 -2.71 -13.34 -9.76
CA ASP A 23 -1.30 -13.14 -10.08
C ASP A 23 -0.73 -11.88 -9.41
N GLY A 24 -1.50 -10.79 -9.38
CA GLY A 24 -1.12 -9.55 -8.68
C GLY A 24 -0.88 -9.78 -7.18
N ALA A 25 -1.69 -10.62 -6.53
CA ALA A 25 -1.50 -10.98 -5.12
C ALA A 25 -0.19 -11.77 -4.88
N ARG A 26 0.12 -12.73 -5.76
CA ARG A 26 1.34 -13.54 -5.64
C ARG A 26 2.58 -12.69 -5.84
N VAL A 27 2.58 -11.82 -6.85
CA VAL A 27 3.73 -10.95 -7.11
C VAL A 27 3.92 -9.92 -6.00
N SER A 28 2.83 -9.32 -5.49
CA SER A 28 2.92 -8.39 -4.34
C SER A 28 3.55 -9.07 -3.12
N GLY A 29 3.17 -10.31 -2.82
CA GLY A 29 3.78 -11.12 -1.76
C GLY A 29 5.26 -11.42 -2.02
N ALA A 30 5.60 -11.83 -3.24
CA ALA A 30 6.99 -12.14 -3.62
C ALA A 30 7.90 -10.90 -3.54
N VAL A 31 7.44 -9.76 -4.04
CA VAL A 31 8.18 -8.49 -3.97
C VAL A 31 8.31 -8.04 -2.52
N HIS A 32 7.28 -8.18 -1.69
CA HIS A 32 7.39 -7.87 -0.25
C HIS A 32 8.46 -8.74 0.45
N CYS A 33 8.46 -10.06 0.25
CA CYS A 33 9.50 -10.93 0.78
C CYS A 33 10.89 -10.53 0.27
N LEU A 34 11.00 -10.16 -1.01
CA LEU A 34 12.25 -9.74 -1.61
C LEU A 34 12.75 -8.44 -1.00
N VAL A 35 11.88 -7.46 -0.80
CA VAL A 35 12.16 -6.18 -0.12
C VAL A 35 12.69 -6.40 1.30
N LEU A 36 12.03 -7.26 2.10
CA LEU A 36 12.47 -7.59 3.46
C LEU A 36 13.82 -8.31 3.48
N ARG A 37 14.12 -9.09 2.43
CA ARG A 37 15.37 -9.84 2.31
C ARG A 37 16.53 -8.97 1.82
N THR A 38 16.27 -8.01 0.94
CA THR A 38 17.33 -7.20 0.29
C THR A 38 17.59 -5.87 0.96
N LEU A 39 16.62 -5.29 1.67
CA LEU A 39 16.80 -4.02 2.36
C LEU A 39 17.13 -4.28 3.84
N PRO A 40 18.32 -3.87 4.33
CA PRO A 40 18.73 -4.06 5.73
C PRO A 40 18.01 -3.13 6.71
N GLN A 41 17.24 -2.17 6.20
CA GLN A 41 16.55 -1.12 6.93
C GLN A 41 15.11 -1.01 6.43
N LEU A 42 14.23 -0.41 7.25
CA LEU A 42 12.83 -0.25 6.91
C LEU A 42 12.70 0.39 5.51
N PRO A 43 11.86 -0.17 4.62
CA PRO A 43 11.72 0.36 3.27
C PRO A 43 11.22 1.82 3.31
N PRO A 44 11.62 2.65 2.35
CA PRO A 44 11.15 4.04 2.31
C PRO A 44 9.63 4.10 2.09
N THR A 45 8.97 5.12 2.66
CA THR A 45 7.51 5.31 2.63
C THR A 45 6.92 5.19 1.22
N TYR A 46 7.61 5.72 0.19
CA TYR A 46 7.11 5.61 -1.19
C TYR A 46 7.01 4.17 -1.69
N LEU A 47 7.97 3.29 -1.33
CA LEU A 47 7.93 1.88 -1.71
C LEU A 47 6.84 1.14 -0.95
N LEU A 48 6.64 1.48 0.32
CA LEU A 48 5.54 0.97 1.14
C LEU A 48 4.18 1.41 0.58
N ASN A 49 4.08 2.62 0.02
CA ASN A 49 2.87 3.09 -0.66
C ASN A 49 2.54 2.25 -1.90
N HIS A 50 3.54 1.89 -2.71
CA HIS A 50 3.34 0.99 -3.85
C HIS A 50 2.94 -0.42 -3.41
N LEU A 51 3.56 -0.96 -2.35
CA LEU A 51 3.19 -2.27 -1.78
C LEU A 51 1.76 -2.26 -1.25
N LEU A 52 1.35 -1.20 -0.54
CA LEU A 52 0.00 -1.04 -0.01
C LEU A 52 -1.04 -0.98 -1.14
N ALA A 53 -0.79 -0.18 -2.17
CA ALA A 53 -1.66 -0.09 -3.34
C ALA A 53 -1.78 -1.44 -4.06
N ALA A 54 -0.68 -2.19 -4.18
CA ALA A 54 -0.69 -3.52 -4.80
C ALA A 54 -1.49 -4.55 -3.97
N TYR A 55 -1.37 -4.53 -2.64
CA TYR A 55 -2.21 -5.35 -1.76
C TYR A 55 -3.69 -4.98 -1.82
N ALA A 56 -3.99 -3.68 -1.81
CA ALA A 56 -5.36 -3.18 -1.95
C ALA A 56 -6.00 -3.64 -3.27
N ARG A 57 -5.30 -3.46 -4.40
CA ARG A 57 -5.81 -3.84 -5.73
C ARG A 57 -5.96 -5.35 -5.92
N SER A 58 -5.12 -6.14 -5.26
CA SER A 58 -5.17 -7.60 -5.30
C SER A 58 -6.19 -8.22 -4.33
N GLY A 59 -7.03 -7.40 -3.68
CA GLY A 59 -8.03 -7.86 -2.72
C GLY A 59 -7.45 -8.37 -1.41
N ARG A 60 -6.15 -8.16 -1.17
CA ARG A 60 -5.43 -8.56 0.05
C ARG A 60 -5.50 -7.46 1.11
N LEU A 61 -6.70 -6.96 1.37
CA LEU A 61 -6.95 -5.87 2.30
C LEU A 61 -6.40 -6.10 3.72
N PRO A 62 -6.45 -7.32 4.30
CA PRO A 62 -5.79 -7.58 5.59
C PRO A 62 -4.27 -7.35 5.56
N LEU A 63 -3.61 -7.67 4.44
CA LEU A 63 -2.17 -7.41 4.28
C LEU A 63 -1.89 -5.93 4.07
N ALA A 64 -2.72 -5.23 3.30
CA ALA A 64 -2.63 -3.78 3.13
C ALA A 64 -2.76 -3.05 4.47
N ARG A 65 -3.70 -3.49 5.33
CA ARG A 65 -3.90 -2.92 6.66
C ARG A 65 -2.71 -3.18 7.58
N ARG A 66 -2.22 -4.42 7.66
CA ARG A 66 -1.03 -4.76 8.44
C ARG A 66 0.20 -3.97 8.00
N LEU A 67 0.36 -3.75 6.69
CA LEU A 67 1.43 -2.93 6.16
C LEU A 67 1.29 -1.48 6.61
N PHE A 68 0.09 -0.90 6.47
CA PHE A 68 -0.22 0.46 6.94
C PHE A 68 0.06 0.64 8.43
N ASP A 69 -0.40 -0.28 9.27
CA ASP A 69 -0.22 -0.21 10.72
C ASP A 69 1.26 -0.33 11.14
N ALA A 70 2.09 -0.94 10.30
CA ALA A 70 3.54 -1.05 10.50
C ALA A 70 4.33 0.15 9.95
N MET A 71 3.70 1.10 9.26
CA MET A 71 4.37 2.29 8.75
C MET A 71 4.58 3.30 9.90
N PRO A 72 5.81 3.78 10.13
CA PRO A 72 6.09 4.71 11.23
C PRO A 72 5.46 6.09 11.01
N ASP A 73 5.34 6.54 9.76
CA ASP A 73 4.72 7.81 9.40
C ASP A 73 4.00 7.70 8.04
N PRO A 74 2.76 7.16 8.01
CA PRO A 74 1.96 7.10 6.81
C PRO A 74 1.49 8.50 6.41
N ASN A 75 1.93 8.94 5.23
CA ASN A 75 1.56 10.25 4.70
C ASN A 75 0.11 10.25 4.17
N LEU A 76 -0.36 11.43 3.74
CA LEU A 76 -1.72 11.61 3.23
C LEU A 76 -2.04 10.67 2.05
N PHE A 77 -1.08 10.46 1.16
CA PHE A 77 -1.23 9.51 0.05
C PHE A 77 -1.45 8.08 0.55
N THR A 78 -0.67 7.61 1.53
CA THR A 78 -0.84 6.27 2.12
C THR A 78 -2.24 6.09 2.71
N ARG A 79 -2.73 7.10 3.43
CA ARG A 79 -4.07 7.11 4.05
C ARG A 79 -5.18 7.08 3.00
N ASN A 80 -5.09 7.92 1.97
CA ASN A 80 -6.04 7.97 0.86
C ASN A 80 -6.07 6.63 0.10
N ALA A 81 -4.90 6.01 -0.15
CA ALA A 81 -4.83 4.71 -0.80
C ALA A 81 -5.55 3.61 0.01
N LEU A 82 -5.41 3.62 1.34
CA LEU A 82 -6.13 2.69 2.22
C LEU A 82 -7.63 3.00 2.28
N LEU A 83 -8.04 4.28 2.34
CA LEU A 83 -9.44 4.68 2.25
C LEU A 83 -10.10 4.15 0.97
N SER A 84 -9.48 4.37 -0.19
CA SER A 84 -9.99 3.85 -1.47
C SER A 84 -10.08 2.31 -1.49
N ALA A 85 -9.15 1.63 -0.82
CA ALA A 85 -9.17 0.16 -0.70
C ALA A 85 -10.35 -0.32 0.15
N LEU A 86 -10.59 0.32 1.29
CA LEU A 86 -11.70 0.03 2.20
C LEU A 86 -13.06 0.34 1.53
N ALA A 87 -13.14 1.44 0.77
CA ALA A 87 -14.32 1.81 -0.03
C ALA A 87 -14.69 0.73 -1.04
N ARG A 88 -13.70 0.26 -1.81
CA ARG A 88 -13.87 -0.82 -2.79
C ARG A 88 -14.30 -2.14 -2.14
N ALA A 89 -13.86 -2.39 -0.91
CA ALA A 89 -14.23 -3.57 -0.14
C ALA A 89 -15.54 -3.41 0.65
N ARG A 90 -16.20 -2.26 0.55
CA ARG A 90 -17.45 -1.93 1.28
C ARG A 90 -17.33 -2.03 2.80
N LEU A 91 -16.15 -1.78 3.35
CA LEU A 91 -15.89 -1.77 4.79
C LEU A 91 -16.07 -0.36 5.37
N LEU A 92 -17.31 0.13 5.37
CA LEU A 92 -17.64 1.48 5.84
C LEU A 92 -17.15 1.78 7.28
N PRO A 93 -17.30 0.88 8.28
CA PRO A 93 -16.85 1.19 9.64
C PRO A 93 -15.32 1.34 9.76
N ASP A 94 -14.55 0.68 8.91
CA ASP A 94 -13.10 0.84 8.86
C ASP A 94 -12.71 2.14 8.14
N MET A 95 -13.44 2.49 7.08
CA MET A 95 -13.29 3.76 6.38
C MET A 95 -13.51 4.96 7.31
N GLU A 96 -14.63 4.98 8.02
CA GLU A 96 -14.99 6.07 8.93
C GLU A 96 -13.96 6.24 10.04
N ARG A 97 -13.51 5.13 10.64
CA ARG A 97 -12.45 5.15 11.66
C ARG A 97 -11.14 5.70 11.10
N LEU A 98 -10.75 5.26 9.91
CA LEU A 98 -9.53 5.77 9.27
C LEU A 98 -9.67 7.26 8.97
N PHE A 99 -10.75 7.68 8.33
CA PHE A 99 -11.03 9.07 7.98
C PHE A 99 -11.09 9.99 9.20
N ALA A 100 -11.70 9.55 10.30
CA ALA A 100 -11.75 10.28 11.56
C ALA A 100 -10.36 10.47 12.18
N SER A 101 -9.47 9.47 12.05
CA SER A 101 -8.10 9.53 12.56
C SER A 101 -7.13 10.39 11.75
N MET A 102 -7.53 10.89 10.57
CA MET A 102 -6.65 11.69 9.71
C MET A 102 -6.52 13.13 10.25
N PRO A 103 -5.30 13.60 10.58
CA PRO A 103 -5.08 14.97 11.06
C PRO A 103 -5.23 16.01 9.95
N GLU A 104 -4.86 15.65 8.72
CA GLU A 104 -4.99 16.46 7.52
C GLU A 104 -5.78 15.68 6.46
N ARG A 105 -6.61 16.40 5.69
CA ARG A 105 -7.48 15.84 4.65
C ARG A 105 -7.40 16.72 3.41
N ASP A 106 -7.42 16.09 2.23
CA ASP A 106 -7.45 16.79 0.94
C ASP A 106 -8.71 16.40 0.15
N ALA A 107 -8.87 16.96 -1.05
CA ALA A 107 -9.99 16.64 -1.93
C ALA A 107 -10.11 15.13 -2.25
N VAL A 108 -9.00 14.39 -2.18
CA VAL A 108 -9.00 12.94 -2.42
C VAL A 108 -9.57 12.18 -1.21
N SER A 109 -9.38 12.68 0.01
CA SER A 109 -9.96 12.07 1.23
C SER A 109 -11.50 12.06 1.23
N TYR A 110 -12.15 13.00 0.54
CA TYR A 110 -13.61 13.14 0.50
C TYR A 110 -14.29 12.43 -0.69
N ASN A 111 -13.52 11.78 -1.55
CA ASN A 111 -13.98 11.19 -2.82
C ASN A 111 -14.16 9.66 -2.70
#